data_AF-A0A846HRF4-F1
#
_entry.id   AF-A0A846HRF4-F1
#
_cell.length_a   1.000
_cell.length_b   1.000
_cell.length_c   1.000
_cell.angle_alpha   90.00
_cell.angle_beta   90.00
_cell.angle_gamma   90.00
#
_symmetry.space_group_name_H-M   'P 1'
#
loop_
_entity.id
_entity.type
_entity.pdbx_description
1 polymer ?
#
loop_
_entity_poly.entity_id
_entity_poly.type
_entity_poly.pdbx_seq_one_letter_code
_entity_poly.pdbx_strand_id
1 'polypeptide(L)'
;MTGAIIDGWYAPNLTSDLGEGLGRWTVDELASFLQTGMAPAALNADEPDPSNAPATEALGPMAEVVHDSLSKLALSDLRAMAVYLKDLPPKTEPTHRPKVPEALTEEQYEQGRAIYVKNCSACHQDHGQGLQPYFPALRGNPVVNEALPNDVLKTLLLGAPSDPSEAFSPHVVMPSFGSLLTDEQIATVASYIRANWGNDAPPVTAKEVKALR
;
A
#
# COMPACT_ATOMS: atom_id res chain seq x y z
N MET A 1 -7.19 -2.94 -17.94
CA MET A 1 -5.97 -2.95 -17.09
C MET A 1 -5.68 -1.54 -16.59
N THR A 2 -6.70 -0.82 -16.13
CA THR A 2 -6.64 0.59 -15.67
C THR A 2 -6.87 0.69 -14.16
N GLY A 3 -6.67 -0.44 -13.45
CA GLY A 3 -7.04 -0.64 -12.06
C GLY A 3 -8.35 -1.43 -11.92
N ALA A 4 -8.45 -2.24 -10.86
CA ALA A 4 -9.65 -3.01 -10.53
C ALA A 4 -9.65 -3.45 -9.06
N ILE A 5 -10.82 -3.73 -8.49
CA ILE A 5 -10.92 -4.43 -7.21
C ILE A 5 -10.89 -5.95 -7.45
N ILE A 6 -9.93 -6.63 -6.85
CA ILE A 6 -9.77 -8.09 -6.88
C ILE A 6 -9.78 -8.60 -5.44
N ASP A 7 -10.76 -9.44 -5.11
CA ASP A 7 -10.97 -9.95 -3.74
C ASP A 7 -11.02 -8.85 -2.67
N GLY A 8 -11.47 -7.65 -3.02
CA GLY A 8 -11.53 -6.50 -2.12
C GLY A 8 -10.23 -5.70 -2.00
N TRP A 9 -9.13 -6.14 -2.61
CA TRP A 9 -7.88 -5.37 -2.74
C TRP A 9 -7.89 -4.54 -4.03
N TYR A 10 -7.22 -3.40 -4.02
CA TYR A 10 -7.05 -2.57 -5.20
C TYR A 10 -5.83 -3.02 -6.00
N ALA A 11 -6.08 -3.54 -7.20
CA ALA A 11 -5.04 -3.76 -8.18
C ALA A 11 -4.79 -2.45 -8.94
N PRO A 12 -3.56 -1.92 -8.98
CA PRO A 12 -3.25 -0.65 -9.64
C PRO A 12 -3.28 -0.76 -11.18
N ASN A 13 -3.17 0.38 -11.85
CA ASN A 13 -3.08 0.45 -13.31
C ASN A 13 -1.74 -0.15 -13.77
N LEU A 14 -1.81 -1.11 -14.70
CA LEU A 14 -0.62 -1.82 -15.21
C LEU A 14 -0.07 -1.23 -16.53
N THR A 15 -0.67 -0.16 -17.03
CA THR A 15 -0.23 0.50 -18.27
C THR A 15 0.94 1.45 -18.00
N SER A 16 1.62 1.92 -19.05
CA SER A 16 2.72 2.90 -18.91
C SER A 16 2.28 4.33 -18.58
N ASP A 17 1.10 4.53 -18.00
CA ASP A 17 0.67 5.81 -17.45
C ASP A 17 1.64 6.28 -16.34
N LEU A 18 2.01 7.57 -16.35
CA LEU A 18 2.99 8.15 -15.42
C LEU A 18 2.41 8.51 -14.05
N GLY A 19 1.10 8.67 -13.94
CA GLY A 19 0.44 9.09 -12.71
C GLY A 19 0.10 7.90 -11.82
N GLU A 20 -0.73 7.01 -12.34
CA GLU A 20 -1.31 5.86 -11.62
C GLU A 20 -0.81 4.52 -12.16
N GLY A 21 -0.12 4.52 -13.31
CA GLY A 21 0.42 3.34 -13.96
C GLY A 21 1.86 3.01 -13.61
N LEU A 22 2.44 2.11 -14.40
CA LEU A 22 3.82 1.67 -14.28
C LEU A 22 4.80 2.63 -14.94
N GLY A 23 4.38 3.78 -15.48
CA GLY A 23 5.22 4.68 -16.29
C GLY A 23 6.55 5.07 -15.65
N ARG A 24 6.58 5.28 -14.33
CA ARG A 24 7.79 5.62 -13.56
C ARG A 24 8.74 4.45 -13.26
N TRP A 25 8.27 3.21 -13.43
CA TRP A 25 9.07 2.02 -13.16
C TRP A 25 10.01 1.72 -14.34
N THR A 26 11.25 1.37 -14.04
CA THR A 26 12.13 0.71 -15.00
C THR A 26 11.78 -0.77 -15.15
N VAL A 27 12.26 -1.40 -16.23
CA VAL A 27 12.09 -2.85 -16.44
C VAL A 27 12.73 -3.66 -15.32
N ASP A 28 13.92 -3.25 -14.84
CA ASP A 28 14.64 -3.94 -13.79
C ASP A 28 13.96 -3.80 -12.41
N GLU A 29 13.44 -2.62 -12.08
CA GLU A 29 12.67 -2.43 -10.84
C GLU A 29 11.39 -3.26 -10.85
N LEU A 30 10.68 -3.30 -11.98
CA LEU A 30 9.46 -4.09 -12.11
C LEU A 30 9.77 -5.60 -12.06
N ALA A 31 10.83 -6.06 -12.72
CA ALA A 31 11.27 -7.45 -12.62
C ALA A 31 11.66 -7.83 -11.18
N SER A 32 12.34 -6.93 -10.46
CA SER A 32 12.65 -7.11 -9.04
C SER A 32 11.38 -7.20 -8.21
N PHE A 33 10.42 -6.29 -8.39
CA PHE A 33 9.15 -6.32 -7.68
C PHE A 33 8.36 -7.61 -7.95
N LEU A 34 8.32 -8.07 -9.20
CA LEU A 34 7.68 -9.34 -9.53
C LEU A 34 8.38 -10.52 -8.84
N GLN A 35 9.69 -10.44 -8.60
CA GLN A 35 10.43 -11.51 -7.93
C GLN A 35 10.27 -11.49 -6.40
N THR A 36 10.29 -10.31 -5.79
CA THR A 36 10.42 -10.12 -4.34
C THR A 36 9.17 -9.58 -3.68
N GLY A 37 8.20 -9.09 -4.46
CA GLY A 37 7.05 -8.37 -3.96
C GLY A 37 7.40 -7.00 -3.39
N MET A 38 8.63 -6.51 -3.50
CA MET A 38 9.03 -5.20 -2.95
C MET A 38 9.65 -4.32 -4.02
N ALA A 39 9.22 -3.07 -4.07
CA ALA A 39 9.85 -2.07 -4.91
C ALA A 39 11.24 -1.75 -4.34
N PRO A 40 12.29 -1.58 -5.17
CA PRO A 40 13.61 -1.18 -4.67
C PRO A 40 13.59 0.12 -3.84
N ALA A 41 12.68 1.05 -4.18
CA ALA A 41 12.44 2.27 -3.41
C ALA A 41 11.90 2.01 -1.99
N ALA A 42 11.19 0.91 -1.76
CA ALA A 42 10.68 0.55 -0.44
C ALA A 42 11.80 0.18 0.55
N LEU A 43 12.97 -0.23 0.04
CA LEU A 43 14.13 -0.65 0.85
C LEU A 43 15.00 0.52 1.33
N ASN A 44 14.86 1.72 0.74
CA ASN A 44 15.77 2.87 0.94
C ASN A 44 15.03 4.18 1.30
N ALA A 45 13.83 4.08 1.87
CA ALA A 45 12.92 5.22 2.04
C ALA A 45 13.35 6.18 3.18
N ASP A 46 14.34 7.04 2.91
CA ASP A 46 14.58 8.25 3.71
C ASP A 46 13.66 9.41 3.24
N GLU A 47 13.44 9.57 1.92
CA GLU A 47 12.35 10.39 1.33
C GLU A 47 11.89 9.89 -0.06
N PRO A 48 10.61 10.06 -0.45
CA PRO A 48 10.11 9.65 -1.76
C PRO A 48 10.60 10.58 -2.89
N ASP A 49 11.36 10.05 -3.84
CA ASP A 49 11.64 10.73 -5.10
C ASP A 49 10.48 10.49 -6.09
N PRO A 50 9.70 11.52 -6.47
CA PRO A 50 8.54 11.37 -7.34
C PRO A 50 8.89 10.97 -8.78
N SER A 51 10.18 10.97 -9.15
CA SER A 51 10.65 10.50 -10.45
C SER A 51 10.90 8.99 -10.51
N ASN A 52 10.97 8.30 -9.37
CA ASN A 52 11.23 6.86 -9.28
C ASN A 52 9.95 6.03 -9.11
N ALA A 53 10.09 4.70 -9.19
CA ALA A 53 9.05 3.78 -8.78
C ALA A 53 8.61 4.06 -7.32
N PRO A 54 7.31 4.03 -7.02
CA PRO A 54 6.83 4.27 -5.66
C PRO A 54 7.34 3.20 -4.69
N ALA A 55 7.66 3.61 -3.46
CA ALA A 55 8.03 2.71 -2.36
C ALA A 55 6.81 1.88 -1.93
N THR A 56 6.60 0.73 -2.57
CA THR A 56 5.44 -0.13 -2.36
C THR A 56 5.85 -1.60 -2.27
N GLU A 57 4.94 -2.41 -1.78
CA GLU A 57 5.07 -3.86 -1.62
C GLU A 57 3.78 -4.56 -2.06
N ALA A 58 3.90 -5.83 -2.43
CA ALA A 58 2.79 -6.66 -2.82
C ALA A 58 1.93 -6.98 -1.59
N LEU A 59 0.64 -6.69 -1.69
CA LEU A 59 -0.36 -6.97 -0.65
C LEU A 59 -1.41 -7.95 -1.19
N GLY A 60 -2.05 -8.68 -0.28
CA GLY A 60 -3.17 -9.56 -0.62
C GLY A 60 -2.82 -10.62 -1.69
N PRO A 61 -3.70 -10.85 -2.69
CA PRO A 61 -3.47 -11.85 -3.73
C PRO A 61 -2.17 -11.66 -4.51
N MET A 62 -1.66 -10.44 -4.64
CA MET A 62 -0.39 -10.23 -5.32
C MET A 62 0.80 -10.74 -4.51
N ALA A 63 0.72 -10.71 -3.16
CA ALA A 63 1.73 -11.33 -2.31
C ALA A 63 1.76 -12.85 -2.54
N GLU A 64 0.58 -13.49 -2.59
CA GLU A 64 0.46 -14.92 -2.89
C GLU A 64 1.01 -15.26 -4.28
N VAL A 65 0.69 -14.47 -5.31
CA VAL A 65 1.21 -14.68 -6.68
C VAL A 65 2.74 -14.55 -6.73
N VAL A 66 3.31 -13.57 -6.01
CA VAL A 66 4.75 -13.42 -5.91
C VAL A 66 5.36 -14.64 -5.23
N HIS A 67 4.87 -15.01 -4.06
CA HIS A 67 5.41 -16.12 -3.29
C HIS A 67 5.26 -17.47 -4.01
N ASP A 68 4.04 -17.80 -4.43
CA ASP A 68 3.73 -19.14 -4.95
C ASP A 68 4.17 -19.34 -6.41
N SER A 69 4.41 -18.26 -7.15
CA SER A 69 4.73 -18.33 -8.58
C SER A 69 5.95 -17.49 -8.98
N LEU A 70 5.85 -16.17 -8.95
CA LEU A 70 6.80 -15.30 -9.67
C LEU A 70 8.21 -15.32 -9.08
N SER A 71 8.34 -15.47 -7.77
CA SER A 71 9.62 -15.61 -7.07
C SER A 71 10.45 -16.82 -7.53
N LYS A 72 9.79 -17.82 -8.13
CA LYS A 72 10.39 -19.08 -8.60
C LYS A 72 10.85 -19.00 -10.06
N LEU A 73 10.54 -17.90 -10.76
CA LEU A 73 10.92 -17.70 -12.17
C LEU A 73 12.35 -17.20 -12.32
N ALA A 74 12.94 -17.45 -13.49
CA ALA A 74 14.23 -16.86 -13.84
C ALA A 74 14.08 -15.35 -14.05
N LEU A 75 15.11 -14.59 -13.66
CA LEU A 75 15.11 -13.13 -13.83
C LEU A 75 14.93 -12.70 -15.29
N SER A 76 15.37 -13.50 -16.26
CA SER A 76 15.13 -13.25 -17.69
C SER A 76 13.65 -13.26 -18.06
N ASP A 77 12.87 -14.17 -17.48
CA ASP A 77 11.44 -14.29 -17.75
C ASP A 77 10.67 -13.13 -17.10
N LEU A 78 11.04 -12.78 -15.87
CA LEU A 78 10.49 -11.64 -15.15
C LEU A 78 10.77 -10.32 -15.89
N ARG A 79 11.97 -10.16 -16.46
CA ARG A 79 12.29 -9.03 -17.34
C ARG A 79 11.45 -9.03 -18.61
N ALA A 80 11.21 -10.17 -19.24
CA ALA A 80 10.35 -10.25 -20.41
C ALA A 80 8.91 -9.84 -20.09
N MET A 81 8.38 -10.28 -18.95
CA MET A 81 7.08 -9.84 -18.43
C MET A 81 7.05 -8.33 -18.18
N ALA A 82 8.09 -7.78 -17.55
CA ALA A 82 8.22 -6.36 -17.28
C ALA A 82 8.27 -5.53 -18.58
N VAL A 83 9.02 -5.98 -19.60
CA VAL A 83 9.04 -5.35 -20.93
C VAL A 83 7.64 -5.34 -21.55
N TYR A 84 6.94 -6.47 -21.51
CA TYR A 84 5.57 -6.55 -22.03
C TYR A 84 4.63 -5.55 -21.33
N LEU A 85 4.66 -5.49 -19.99
CA LEU A 85 3.84 -4.55 -19.22
C LEU A 85 4.19 -3.08 -19.56
N LYS A 86 5.47 -2.78 -19.75
CA LYS A 86 5.95 -1.44 -20.13
C LYS A 86 5.59 -1.04 -21.56
N ASP A 87 5.34 -2.00 -22.46
CA ASP A 87 4.91 -1.72 -23.84
C ASP A 87 3.40 -1.40 -23.93
N LEU A 88 2.64 -1.68 -22.86
CA LEU A 88 1.21 -1.36 -22.83
C LEU A 88 0.99 0.16 -22.91
N PRO A 89 0.17 0.64 -23.88
CA PRO A 89 -0.04 2.06 -24.07
C PRO A 89 -0.71 2.66 -22.82
N PRO A 90 -0.35 3.91 -22.44
CA PRO A 90 -0.92 4.54 -21.26
C PRO A 90 -2.44 4.65 -21.41
N LYS A 91 -3.15 4.26 -20.37
CA LYS A 91 -4.59 4.45 -20.26
C LYS A 91 -4.88 5.18 -18.96
N THR A 92 -5.21 6.46 -19.09
CA THR A 92 -5.65 7.29 -17.99
C THR A 92 -7.18 7.23 -17.96
N GLU A 93 -7.74 6.51 -17.00
CA GLU A 93 -9.17 6.61 -16.67
C GLU A 93 -9.37 7.75 -15.66
N PRO A 94 -10.59 8.30 -15.53
CA PRO A 94 -10.88 9.25 -14.46
C PRO A 94 -10.48 8.64 -13.13
N THR A 95 -9.50 9.28 -12.49
CA THR A 95 -8.98 8.84 -11.19
C THR A 95 -10.16 8.65 -10.24
N HIS A 96 -10.20 7.53 -9.50
CA HIS A 96 -11.14 7.41 -8.36
C HIS A 96 -10.86 8.43 -7.25
N ARG A 97 -9.84 9.28 -7.42
CA ARG A 97 -9.41 10.33 -6.50
C ARG A 97 -10.57 11.29 -6.23
N PRO A 98 -11.17 11.25 -5.03
CA PRO A 98 -12.19 12.21 -4.65
C PRO A 98 -11.65 13.64 -4.74
N LYS A 99 -12.51 14.58 -5.12
CA LYS A 99 -12.20 16.01 -5.07
C LYS A 99 -11.95 16.43 -3.62
N VAL A 100 -10.69 16.78 -3.31
CA VAL A 100 -10.15 17.46 -2.10
C VAL A 100 -10.67 16.90 -0.75
N PRO A 101 -9.80 16.44 0.17
CA PRO A 101 -10.26 15.88 1.44
C PRO A 101 -11.15 16.86 2.22
N GLU A 102 -12.22 16.35 2.80
CA GLU A 102 -12.82 17.01 3.96
C GLU A 102 -11.84 16.84 5.12
N ALA A 103 -11.34 17.95 5.65
CA ALA A 103 -10.42 17.91 6.78
C ALA A 103 -11.10 17.20 7.96
N LEU A 104 -10.34 16.38 8.69
CA LEU A 104 -10.85 15.76 9.91
C LEU A 104 -11.29 16.83 10.90
N THR A 105 -12.39 16.59 11.60
CA THR A 105 -12.72 17.39 12.77
C THR A 105 -11.67 17.19 13.86
N GLU A 106 -11.53 18.16 14.76
CA GLU A 106 -10.62 18.05 15.90
C GLU A 106 -10.86 16.78 16.72
N GLU A 107 -12.13 16.41 16.91
CA GLU A 107 -12.51 15.20 17.62
C GLU A 107 -12.06 13.93 16.88
N GLN A 108 -12.29 13.85 15.57
CA GLN A 108 -11.85 12.71 14.75
C GLN A 108 -10.32 12.59 14.76
N TYR A 109 -9.61 13.72 14.69
CA TYR A 109 -8.16 13.77 14.74
C TYR A 109 -7.62 13.24 16.08
N GLU A 110 -8.12 13.75 17.21
CA GLU A 110 -7.64 13.34 18.54
C GLU A 110 -7.98 11.88 18.85
N GLN A 111 -9.16 11.40 18.45
CA GLN A 111 -9.53 9.98 18.57
C GLN A 111 -8.62 9.10 17.71
N GLY A 112 -8.37 9.49 16.46
CA GLY A 112 -7.48 8.77 15.55
C GLY A 112 -6.05 8.70 16.07
N ARG A 113 -5.53 9.82 16.60
CA ARG A 113 -4.22 9.88 17.25
C ARG A 113 -4.15 8.94 18.45
N ALA A 114 -5.17 8.93 19.30
CA ALA A 114 -5.20 8.08 20.48
C ALA A 114 -5.21 6.58 20.11
N ILE A 115 -5.96 6.19 19.08
CA ILE A 115 -5.95 4.81 18.57
C ILE A 115 -4.58 4.48 17.96
N TYR A 116 -3.99 5.39 17.19
CA TYR A 116 -2.68 5.22 16.58
C TYR A 116 -1.57 5.00 17.62
N VAL A 117 -1.48 5.87 18.62
CA VAL A 117 -0.47 5.77 19.69
C VAL A 117 -0.63 4.47 20.48
N LYS A 118 -1.87 4.03 20.70
CA LYS A 118 -2.14 2.82 21.47
C LYS A 118 -1.79 1.54 20.70
N ASN A 119 -2.01 1.51 19.39
CA ASN A 119 -2.02 0.24 18.63
C ASN A 119 -0.95 0.17 17.52
N CYS A 120 -0.42 1.30 17.05
CA CYS A 120 0.36 1.38 15.81
C CYS A 120 1.76 1.95 16.02
N SER A 121 1.93 2.97 16.88
CA SER A 121 3.18 3.73 16.98
C SER A 121 4.38 2.91 17.49
N ALA A 122 4.13 1.82 18.22
CA ALA A 122 5.21 0.93 18.67
C ALA A 122 6.04 0.35 17.51
N CYS A 123 5.41 0.12 16.35
CA CYS A 123 6.06 -0.41 15.16
C CYS A 123 6.26 0.67 14.09
N HIS A 124 5.21 1.45 13.81
CA HIS A 124 5.24 2.47 12.75
C HIS A 124 5.84 3.82 13.19
N GLN A 125 6.25 3.93 14.46
CA GLN A 125 6.82 5.12 15.10
C GLN A 125 5.85 6.31 15.18
N ASP A 126 6.14 7.31 16.00
CA ASP A 126 5.18 8.40 16.29
C ASP A 126 4.81 9.26 15.07
N HIS A 127 5.68 9.31 14.05
CA HIS A 127 5.47 10.07 12.82
C HIS A 127 5.32 9.18 11.58
N GLY A 128 4.93 7.91 11.76
CA GLY A 128 4.70 6.99 10.65
C GLY A 128 5.95 6.65 9.84
N GLN A 129 7.16 6.92 10.36
CA GLN A 129 8.42 6.66 9.64
C GLN A 129 8.79 5.17 9.59
N GLY A 130 8.18 4.33 10.43
CA GLY A 130 8.53 2.91 10.52
C GLY A 130 9.99 2.67 10.94
N LEU A 131 10.48 1.48 10.66
CA LEU A 131 11.87 1.09 10.88
C LEU A 131 12.25 0.07 9.80
N GLN A 132 12.95 0.52 8.78
CA GLN A 132 13.38 -0.35 7.69
C GLN A 132 14.42 -1.40 8.17
N PRO A 133 14.40 -2.63 7.62
CA PRO A 133 13.40 -3.17 6.69
C PRO A 133 12.23 -3.89 7.39
N TYR A 134 12.01 -3.65 8.69
CA TYR A 134 11.12 -4.48 9.53
C TYR A 134 9.69 -3.95 9.67
N PHE A 135 9.52 -2.62 9.66
CA PHE A 135 8.23 -1.95 9.77
C PHE A 135 8.14 -0.89 8.68
N PRO A 136 7.17 -1.01 7.76
CA PRO A 136 7.09 -0.08 6.64
C PRO A 136 6.69 1.31 7.13
N ALA A 137 7.21 2.33 6.43
CA ALA A 137 6.78 3.70 6.63
C ALA A 137 5.32 3.84 6.17
N LEU A 138 4.51 4.52 6.98
CA LEU A 138 3.17 4.99 6.63
C LEU A 138 3.20 6.40 6.04
N ARG A 139 4.20 7.20 6.44
CA ARG A 139 4.48 8.52 5.88
C ARG A 139 4.85 8.40 4.40
N GLY A 140 4.14 9.13 3.54
CA GLY A 140 4.40 9.15 2.10
C GLY A 140 4.17 7.81 1.41
N ASN A 141 3.53 6.86 2.09
CA ASN A 141 3.33 5.52 1.53
C ASN A 141 2.28 5.60 0.41
N PRO A 142 2.60 5.11 -0.80
CA PRO A 142 1.67 5.16 -1.93
C PRO A 142 0.35 4.46 -1.64
N VAL A 143 0.36 3.31 -0.93
CA VAL A 143 -0.84 2.55 -0.55
C VAL A 143 -1.74 3.37 0.38
N VAL A 144 -1.14 4.11 1.33
CA VAL A 144 -1.88 5.03 2.20
C VAL A 144 -2.48 6.18 1.40
N ASN A 145 -1.80 6.63 0.34
CA ASN A 145 -2.22 7.74 -0.50
C ASN A 145 -3.12 7.35 -1.68
N GLU A 146 -3.49 6.08 -1.81
CA GLU A 146 -4.39 5.64 -2.85
C GLU A 146 -5.78 6.26 -2.68
N ALA A 147 -6.42 6.52 -3.82
CA ALA A 147 -7.77 7.06 -3.86
C ALA A 147 -8.79 6.15 -3.15
N LEU A 148 -8.67 4.84 -3.39
CA LEU A 148 -9.49 3.84 -2.73
C LEU A 148 -8.80 3.37 -1.45
N PRO A 149 -9.51 3.31 -0.31
CA PRO A 149 -8.90 2.95 0.96
C PRO A 149 -8.75 1.44 1.16
N ASN A 150 -9.14 0.63 0.17
CA ASN A 150 -9.23 -0.82 0.23
C ASN A 150 -7.98 -1.46 0.85
N ASP A 151 -6.80 -1.14 0.34
CA ASP A 151 -5.58 -1.82 0.75
C ASP A 151 -5.19 -1.45 2.19
N VAL A 152 -5.29 -0.17 2.57
CA VAL A 152 -5.05 0.25 3.96
C VAL A 152 -6.04 -0.42 4.92
N LEU A 153 -7.31 -0.54 4.52
CA LEU A 153 -8.34 -1.14 5.36
C LEU A 153 -8.20 -2.65 5.47
N LYS A 154 -7.89 -3.33 4.38
CA LYS A 154 -7.66 -4.77 4.39
C LYS A 154 -6.41 -5.12 5.18
N THR A 155 -5.34 -4.34 5.07
CA THR A 155 -4.15 -4.51 5.90
C THR A 155 -4.46 -4.30 7.40
N LEU A 156 -5.27 -3.30 7.77
CA LEU A 156 -5.71 -3.14 9.17
C LEU A 156 -6.61 -4.29 9.64
N LEU A 157 -7.54 -4.76 8.80
CA LEU A 157 -8.50 -5.80 9.14
C LEU A 157 -7.83 -7.17 9.27
N LEU A 158 -6.93 -7.51 8.35
CA LEU A 158 -6.34 -8.84 8.21
C LEU A 158 -4.93 -8.94 8.82
N GLY A 159 -4.28 -7.80 9.06
CA GLY A 159 -2.85 -7.75 9.34
C GLY A 159 -2.04 -7.94 8.06
N ALA A 160 -0.73 -7.99 8.22
CA ALA A 160 0.22 -8.37 7.17
C ALA A 160 1.08 -9.51 7.73
N PRO A 161 0.99 -10.73 7.18
CA PRO A 161 1.77 -11.85 7.67
C PRO A 161 3.26 -11.59 7.44
N SER A 162 4.11 -11.99 8.40
CA SER A 162 5.51 -12.29 8.12
C SER A 162 5.61 -13.80 7.93
N ASP A 163 5.50 -14.29 6.70
CA ASP A 163 5.81 -15.70 6.46
C ASP A 163 7.32 -15.82 6.17
N PRO A 164 8.09 -16.50 7.04
CA PRO A 164 9.53 -16.71 6.86
C PRO A 164 9.91 -17.66 5.72
N SER A 165 8.94 -18.25 5.00
CA SER A 165 9.14 -19.06 3.80
C SER A 165 8.96 -18.28 2.49
N GLU A 166 8.55 -17.00 2.56
CA GLU A 166 8.34 -16.17 1.38
C GLU A 166 9.61 -15.45 0.94
N ALA A 167 9.78 -15.33 -0.38
CA ALA A 167 10.86 -14.56 -0.96
C ALA A 167 10.67 -13.08 -0.61
N PHE A 168 11.40 -12.66 0.43
CA PHE A 168 11.70 -11.27 0.76
C PHE A 168 10.53 -10.40 1.23
N SER A 169 9.85 -10.77 2.32
CA SER A 169 9.33 -9.75 3.25
C SER A 169 10.17 -9.75 4.52
N PRO A 170 11.13 -8.82 4.69
CA PRO A 170 11.84 -8.64 5.95
C PRO A 170 10.93 -8.09 7.07
N HIS A 171 9.67 -7.78 6.75
CA HIS A 171 8.73 -7.22 7.69
C HIS A 171 8.36 -8.22 8.80
N VAL A 172 8.18 -7.68 10.00
CA VAL A 172 7.61 -8.41 11.14
C VAL A 172 6.08 -8.42 10.99
N VAL A 173 5.41 -9.49 11.44
CA VAL A 173 3.94 -9.63 11.39
C VAL A 173 3.27 -8.34 11.87
N MET A 174 2.46 -7.72 11.01
CA MET A 174 1.50 -6.70 11.43
C MET A 174 0.26 -7.42 11.97
N PRO A 175 -0.15 -7.15 13.22
CA PRO A 175 -1.32 -7.79 13.81
C PRO A 175 -2.62 -7.42 13.08
N SER A 176 -3.56 -8.36 13.05
CA SER A 176 -4.93 -8.09 12.62
C SER A 176 -5.68 -7.30 13.70
N PHE A 177 -6.35 -6.22 13.29
CA PHE A 177 -7.22 -5.44 14.17
C PHE A 177 -8.71 -5.69 13.93
N GLY A 178 -9.07 -6.54 12.96
CA GLY A 178 -10.47 -6.80 12.61
C GLY A 178 -11.30 -7.26 13.81
N SER A 179 -10.80 -8.14 14.66
CA SER A 179 -11.53 -8.57 15.86
C SER A 179 -11.36 -7.65 17.07
N LEU A 180 -10.40 -6.72 17.04
CA LEU A 180 -9.99 -5.89 18.18
C LEU A 180 -10.60 -4.49 18.18
N LEU A 181 -10.81 -3.92 17.00
CA LEU A 181 -11.34 -2.57 16.81
C LEU A 181 -12.69 -2.62 16.09
N THR A 182 -13.59 -1.69 16.43
CA THR A 182 -14.86 -1.53 15.71
C THR A 182 -14.65 -0.92 14.33
N ASP A 183 -15.68 -0.97 13.47
CA ASP A 183 -15.67 -0.32 12.15
C ASP A 183 -15.35 1.17 12.26
N GLU A 184 -15.93 1.85 13.25
CA GLU A 184 -15.68 3.25 13.53
C GLU A 184 -14.23 3.49 13.95
N GLN A 185 -13.69 2.65 14.83
CA GLN A 185 -12.31 2.82 15.30
C GLN A 185 -11.29 2.60 14.17
N ILE A 186 -11.52 1.62 13.30
CA ILE A 186 -10.68 1.37 12.12
C ILE A 186 -10.80 2.53 11.13
N ALA A 187 -12.01 3.02 10.85
CA ALA A 187 -12.22 4.16 9.98
C ALA A 187 -11.51 5.42 10.51
N THR A 188 -11.61 5.68 11.82
CA THR A 188 -10.97 6.83 12.47
C THR A 188 -9.44 6.74 12.40
N VAL A 189 -8.83 5.61 12.73
CA VAL A 189 -7.36 5.48 12.67
C VAL A 189 -6.83 5.48 11.24
N ALA A 190 -7.54 4.84 10.30
CA ALA A 190 -7.17 4.87 8.88
C ALA A 190 -7.21 6.30 8.33
N SER A 191 -8.26 7.06 8.67
CA SER A 191 -8.39 8.47 8.27
C SER A 191 -7.28 9.34 8.87
N TYR A 192 -6.94 9.12 10.15
CA TYR A 192 -5.82 9.81 10.79
C TYR A 192 -4.49 9.53 10.07
N ILE A 193 -4.18 8.26 9.77
CA ILE A 193 -2.96 7.88 9.04
C ILE A 193 -2.91 8.54 7.65
N ARG A 194 -4.06 8.57 6.96
CA ARG A 194 -4.22 9.13 5.60
C ARG A 194 -4.13 10.65 5.52
N ALA A 195 -4.30 11.35 6.63
CA ALA A 195 -4.24 12.81 6.73
C ALA A 195 -2.94 13.35 7.35
N ASN A 196 -2.01 12.48 7.77
CA ASN A 196 -0.82 12.87 8.52
C ASN A 196 0.49 12.64 7.75
N TRP A 197 1.53 13.36 8.18
CA TRP A 197 2.92 13.18 7.72
C TRP A 197 3.13 13.39 6.22
N GLY A 198 2.34 14.27 5.60
CA GLY A 198 2.40 14.52 4.17
C GLY A 198 1.61 13.53 3.32
N ASN A 199 0.84 12.64 3.96
CA ASN A 199 -0.23 11.92 3.29
C ASN A 199 -1.40 12.88 3.00
N ASP A 200 -2.01 12.72 1.83
CA ASP A 200 -3.10 13.57 1.32
C ASP A 200 -4.16 12.69 0.66
N ALA A 201 -4.73 11.80 1.47
CA ALA A 201 -5.73 10.84 1.01
C ALA A 201 -7.09 11.09 1.70
N PRO A 202 -8.22 10.83 1.00
CA PRO A 202 -9.54 11.02 1.58
C PRO A 202 -9.75 10.24 2.87
N PRO A 203 -10.54 10.78 3.83
CA PRO A 203 -10.92 10.04 5.03
C PRO A 203 -11.77 8.82 4.68
N VAL A 204 -11.82 7.88 5.60
CA VAL A 204 -12.55 6.62 5.51
C VAL A 204 -13.78 6.66 6.41
N THR A 205 -14.86 6.04 5.95
CA THR A 205 -16.10 5.84 6.71
C THR A 205 -16.20 4.43 7.29
N ALA A 206 -16.91 4.28 8.41
CA ALA A 206 -17.22 2.96 9.00
C ALA A 206 -17.96 2.03 8.02
N LYS A 207 -18.73 2.59 7.08
CA LYS A 207 -19.41 1.83 6.03
C LYS A 207 -18.43 1.16 5.06
N GLU A 208 -17.36 1.85 4.69
CA GLU A 208 -16.30 1.28 3.83
C GLU A 208 -15.54 0.16 4.56
N VAL A 209 -15.27 0.33 5.86
CA VAL A 209 -14.67 -0.74 6.68
C VAL A 209 -15.57 -1.97 6.72
N LYS A 210 -16.85 -1.76 7.03
CA LYS A 210 -17.84 -2.84 7.12
C LYS A 210 -17.99 -3.61 5.81
N ALA A 211 -17.83 -2.96 4.68
CA ALA A 211 -17.92 -3.60 3.36
C ALA A 211 -16.74 -4.54 3.06
N LEU A 212 -15.64 -4.43 3.80
CA LEU A 212 -14.41 -5.22 3.61
C LEU A 212 -14.20 -6.29 4.69
N ARG A 213 -15.16 -6.46 5.59
CA ARG A 213 -15.15 -7.48 6.65
C ARG A 213 -15.76 -8.81 6.21
#